data_AF-A0A963N8A9-F1
#
_entry.id   AF-A0A963N8A9-F1
#
_cell.length_a   1.000
_cell.length_b   1.000
_cell.length_c   1.000
_cell.angle_alpha   90.00
_cell.angle_beta   90.00
_cell.angle_gamma   90.00
#
_symmetry.space_group_name_H-M   'P 1'
#
loop_
_entity.id
_entity.type
_entity.pdbx_description
1 polymer ?
#
loop_
_entity_poly.entity_id
_entity_poly.type
_entity_poly.pdbx_seq_one_letter_code
_entity_poly.pdbx_strand_id
1 'polypeptide(L)' 'MPALQTQLNARSADFKANAEAMRSVVSDLRATVARIALGGPESARQKHLARGKLLPRERVNALIDP' A
#
# COMPACT_ATOMS: atom_id res chain seq x y z
N MET A 1 20.68 -12.57 -22.00
CA MET A 1 21.25 -11.69 -20.97
C MET A 1 22.04 -12.55 -19.99
N PRO A 2 23.23 -12.13 -19.52
CA PRO A 2 23.96 -12.88 -18.51
C PRO A 2 23.22 -12.82 -17.17
N ALA A 3 23.19 -13.93 -16.44
CA ALA A 3 22.57 -14.01 -15.12
C ALA A 3 23.47 -13.35 -14.06
N LEU A 4 22.87 -12.54 -13.18
CA LEU A 4 23.55 -11.99 -12.01
C LEU A 4 23.60 -13.04 -10.90
N GLN A 5 24.80 -13.36 -10.43
CA GLN A 5 24.99 -14.28 -9.31
C GLN A 5 24.91 -13.52 -7.99
N THR A 6 23.95 -13.91 -7.14
CA THR A 6 23.81 -13.32 -5.80
C THR A 6 24.84 -13.91 -4.84
N GLN A 7 25.44 -13.05 -4.01
CA GLN A 7 26.28 -13.46 -2.89
C GLN A 7 25.51 -13.48 -1.57
N LEU A 8 24.22 -13.12 -1.60
CA LEU A 8 23.37 -13.02 -0.43
C LEU A 8 22.85 -14.40 0.01
N ASN A 9 23.04 -14.73 1.28
CA ASN A 9 22.42 -15.91 1.88
C ASN A 9 21.11 -15.53 2.58
N ALA A 10 19.96 -15.87 1.99
CA ALA A 10 18.63 -15.57 2.55
C ALA A 10 18.32 -16.27 3.88
N ARG A 11 19.16 -17.22 4.33
CA ARG A 11 19.01 -17.93 5.61
C ARG A 11 19.88 -17.36 6.72
N SER A 12 20.81 -16.44 6.42
CA SER A 12 21.70 -15.85 7.42
C SER A 12 20.92 -15.05 8.46
N ALA A 13 21.51 -14.90 9.65
CA ALA A 13 20.92 -14.10 10.72
C ALA A 13 20.78 -12.63 10.29
N ASP A 14 21.82 -12.07 9.69
CA ASP A 14 21.84 -10.68 9.21
C ASP A 14 20.76 -10.42 8.16
N PHE A 15 20.55 -11.34 7.22
CA PHE A 15 19.48 -11.21 6.23
C PHE A 15 18.11 -11.21 6.91
N LYS A 16 17.88 -12.08 7.90
CA LYS A 16 16.61 -12.15 8.63
C LYS A 16 16.36 -10.86 9.42
N ALA A 17 17.38 -10.33 10.10
CA ALA A 17 17.30 -9.06 10.82
C ALA A 17 16.97 -7.89 9.88
N ASN A 18 17.66 -7.80 8.74
CA ASN A 18 17.39 -6.78 7.72
C ASN A 18 15.98 -6.91 7.13
N ALA A 19 15.54 -8.14 6.84
CA ALA A 19 14.21 -8.40 6.33
C ALA A 19 13.12 -8.03 7.34
N GLU A 20 13.33 -8.28 8.63
CA GLU A 20 12.41 -7.90 9.70
C GLU A 20 12.32 -6.38 9.85
N ALA A 21 13.45 -5.69 9.91
CA ALA A 21 13.49 -4.23 9.96
C ALA A 21 12.76 -3.59 8.76
N MET A 22 13.00 -4.11 7.56
CA MET A 22 12.32 -3.63 6.35
C MET A 22 10.80 -3.89 6.39
N ARG A 23 10.38 -5.08 6.86
CA ARG A 23 8.95 -5.40 6.99
C ARG A 23 8.25 -4.46 7.96
N SER A 24 8.91 -4.06 9.05
CA SER A 24 8.35 -3.11 10.02
C SER A 24 8.03 -1.77 9.35
N VAL A 25 8.99 -1.18 8.63
CA VAL A 25 8.79 0.11 7.95
C VAL A 25 7.75 0.00 6.83
N VAL A 26 7.75 -1.10 6.07
CA VAL A 26 6.72 -1.35 5.05
C VAL A 26 5.33 -1.48 5.66
N SER A 27 5.21 -2.11 6.84
CA SER A 27 3.94 -2.24 7.55
C SER A 27 3.40 -0.89 7.98
N ASP A 28 4.25 -0.04 8.58
CA ASP A 28 3.86 1.32 8.98
C ASP A 28 3.45 2.17 7.78
N LEU A 29 4.21 2.11 6.69
CA LEU A 29 3.87 2.78 5.43
C LEU A 29 2.49 2.34 4.94
N ARG A 30 2.21 1.04 4.89
CA ARG A 30 0.91 0.50 4.45
C ARG A 30 -0.22 0.96 5.35
N ALA A 31 -0.04 0.96 6.66
CA ALA A 31 -1.04 1.45 7.62
C ALA A 31 -1.34 2.95 7.40
N THR A 32 -0.29 3.75 7.22
CA THR A 32 -0.41 5.18 6.94
C THR A 32 -1.12 5.45 5.62
N VAL A 33 -0.73 4.74 4.54
CA VAL A 33 -1.38 4.85 3.24
C VAL A 33 -2.84 4.42 3.32
N ALA A 34 -3.17 3.34 4.03
CA ALA A 34 -4.54 2.88 4.21
C ALA A 34 -5.41 3.94 4.91
N ARG A 35 -4.89 4.56 5.97
CA ARG A 35 -5.57 5.67 6.66
C ARG A 35 -5.79 6.87 5.75
N ILE A 36 -4.78 7.27 4.98
CA ILE A 36 -4.90 8.36 4.00
C ILE A 36 -5.87 7.99 2.87
N ALA A 37 -5.93 6.71 2.50
CA ALA A 37 -6.82 6.22 1.46
C ALA A 37 -8.29 6.40 1.77
N LEU A 38 -8.66 6.41 3.06
CA LEU A 38 -10.01 6.75 3.50
C LEU A 38 -10.41 8.18 3.09
N GLY A 39 -9.46 9.11 2.95
CA GLY A 39 -9.74 10.49 2.59
C GLY A 39 -10.36 11.29 3.74
N GLY A 40 -11.35 12.14 3.43
CA GLY A 40 -11.99 13.01 4.42
C GLY A 40 -12.79 12.24 5.49
N PRO A 41 -13.33 12.95 6.51
CA PRO A 41 -14.13 12.35 7.57
C PRO A 41 -15.28 11.49 7.05
N GLU A 42 -15.65 10.46 7.80
CA GLU A 42 -16.67 9.49 7.37
C GLU A 42 -18.01 10.15 7.02
N SER A 43 -18.46 11.11 7.81
CA SER A 43 -19.70 11.86 7.56
C SER A 43 -19.69 12.57 6.19
N ALA A 44 -18.55 13.12 5.78
CA ALA A 44 -18.40 13.76 4.48
C ALA A 44 -18.44 12.75 3.34
N ARG A 45 -17.83 11.56 3.53
CA ARG A 45 -17.88 10.46 2.54
C ARG A 45 -19.29 9.93 2.37
N GLN A 46 -19.99 9.66 3.48
CA GLN A 46 -21.37 9.22 3.46
C GLN A 46 -22.29 10.24 2.76
N LYS A 47 -22.12 11.54 3.02
CA LYS A 47 -22.87 12.60 2.33
C LYS A 47 -22.59 12.64 0.82
N HIS A 48 -21.35 12.37 0.40
CA HIS A 48 -20.98 12.29 -1.02
C HIS A 48 -21.61 11.07 -1.70
N LEU A 49 -21.55 9.91 -1.05
CA LEU A 49 -22.18 8.67 -1.50
C LEU A 49 -23.71 8.78 -1.56
N ALA A 50 -24.34 9.38 -0.55
CA ALA A 50 -25.79 9.61 -0.50
C ALA A 50 -26.31 10.48 -1.65
N ARG A 51 -25.43 11.23 -2.33
CA ARG A 51 -25.74 11.99 -3.54
C ARG A 51 -25.57 11.18 -4.84
N GLY A 52 -25.37 9.86 -4.73
CA GLY A 52 -25.13 8.96 -5.87
C GLY A 52 -23.76 9.16 -6.54
N LYS A 53 -22.79 9.79 -5.86
CA LYS A 53 -21.47 10.09 -6.43
C LYS A 53 -20.43 9.10 -5.94
N LEU A 54 -19.60 8.59 -6.86
CA LEU A 54 -18.38 7.85 -6.51
C LEU A 54 -17.37 8.74 -5.77
N LEU A 55 -16.67 8.16 -4.81
CA LEU A 55 -15.50 8.78 -4.16
C LEU A 55 -14.36 8.97 -5.16
N PRO A 56 -13.44 9.92 -4.94
CA PRO A 56 -12.36 10.20 -5.89
C PRO A 56 -11.53 8.97 -6.29
N ARG A 57 -11.16 8.11 -5.34
CA ARG A 57 -10.40 6.88 -5.63
C ARG A 57 -11.21 5.83 -6.38
N GLU A 58 -12.51 5.72 -6.09
CA GLU A 58 -13.40 4.82 -6.83
C GLU A 58 -13.54 5.25 -8.30
N ARG A 59 -13.55 6.55 -8.57
CA ARG A 59 -13.55 7.08 -9.95
C ARG A 59 -12.29 6.69 -10.71
N VAL A 60 -11.13 6.77 -10.06
CA VAL A 60 -9.86 6.36 -10.66
C VAL A 60 -9.87 4.86 -10.95
N ASN A 61 -10.31 4.04 -9.99
CA ASN A 61 -10.41 2.59 -10.19
C ASN A 61 -11.38 2.21 -11.32
N ALA A 62 -12.46 2.96 -11.51
CA ALA A 62 -13.41 2.74 -12.60
C ALA A 62 -12.90 3.25 -13.97
N LEU A 63 -11.86 4.07 -13.98
CA LEU A 63 -11.26 4.64 -15.20
C LEU A 63 -10.11 3.78 -15.73
N ILE A 64 -9.36 3.12 -14.85
CA ILE A 64 -8.21 2.30 -15.22
C ILE A 64 -8.69 0.93 -15.73
N ASP A 65 -8.03 0.44 -16.78
CA ASP A 65 -8.34 -0.87 -17.35
C ASP A 65 -8.23 -2.00 -16.31
N PRO A 66 -9.13 -3.00 -16.35
CA PRO A 66 -9.13 -4.13 -15.40
C PRO A 66 -7.87 -5.01 -15.43
#